data_AF-A0A7I7SBD8-F1
#
_entry.id   AF-A0A7I7SBD8-F1
#
_cell.length_a   1.000
_cell.length_b   1.000
_cell.length_c   1.000
_cell.angle_alpha   90.00
_cell.angle_beta   90.00
_cell.angle_gamma   90.00
#
_symmetry.space_group_name_H-M   'P 1'
#
loop_
_entity.id
_entity.type
_entity.pdbx_description
1 polymer ?
#
loop_
_entity_poly.entity_id
_entity_poly.type
_entity_poly.pdbx_seq_one_letter_code
_entity_poly.pdbx_strand_id
1 'polypeptide(L)'
;MTDVNYEVDADEAVAQKVADGLRRLRELRGLYDQATEELEGGRRVGKARIAELQEQIDAENATLVAAVNDAAVEFNDASSELVETGFATPKALAAMGLGTLRVKK
;
A
#
# COMPACT_ATOMS: atom_id res chain seq x y z
N MET A 1 11.47 7.90 79.66
CA MET A 1 12.16 7.72 78.37
C MET A 1 11.15 7.10 77.44
N THR A 2 10.64 7.90 76.50
CA THR A 2 9.66 7.47 75.50
C THR A 2 10.42 6.83 74.36
N ASP A 3 10.33 5.52 74.23
CA ASP A 3 10.73 4.81 73.02
C ASP A 3 9.77 5.25 71.90
N VAL A 4 10.26 6.14 71.05
CA VAL A 4 9.55 6.58 69.86
C VAL A 4 9.72 5.49 68.81
N ASN A 5 8.62 4.79 68.54
CA ASN A 5 8.43 3.83 67.46
C ASN A 5 8.97 4.38 66.13
N TYR A 6 10.16 3.94 65.72
CA TYR A 6 10.82 4.38 64.48
C TYR A 6 10.65 3.39 63.31
N GLU A 7 10.15 2.18 63.58
CA GLU A 7 10.02 1.12 62.56
C GLU A 7 8.73 1.22 61.74
N VAL A 8 7.64 1.77 62.31
CA VAL A 8 6.33 1.90 61.62
C VAL A 8 6.40 2.85 60.42
N ASP A 9 7.22 3.89 60.49
CA ASP A 9 7.36 4.93 59.45
C ASP A 9 8.09 4.42 58.19
N ALA A 10 9.00 3.44 58.35
CA ALA A 10 9.77 2.87 57.24
C ALA A 10 8.93 1.92 56.39
N ASP A 11 8.13 1.06 57.04
CA ASP A 11 7.25 0.12 56.35
C ASP A 11 6.13 0.83 55.59
N GLU A 12 5.56 1.90 56.16
CA GLU A 12 4.54 2.72 55.50
C GLU A 12 5.11 3.46 54.27
N ALA A 13 6.34 3.99 54.37
CA ALA A 13 7.03 4.59 53.23
C ALA A 13 7.35 3.59 52.12
N VAL A 14 7.70 2.34 52.46
CA VAL A 14 7.90 1.26 51.49
C VAL A 14 6.58 0.87 50.82
N ALA A 15 5.52 0.69 51.60
CA ALA A 15 4.19 0.37 51.09
C ALA A 15 3.69 1.44 50.11
N GLN A 16 3.91 2.72 50.43
CA GLN A 16 3.54 3.83 49.55
C GLN A 16 4.28 3.79 48.21
N LYS A 17 5.60 3.54 48.22
CA LYS A 17 6.39 3.40 46.98
C LYS A 17 5.92 2.24 46.11
N VAL A 18 5.57 1.11 46.73
CA VAL A 18 5.01 -0.04 46.00
C VAL A 18 3.65 0.31 45.40
N ALA A 19 2.77 0.98 46.15
CA ALA A 19 1.46 1.41 45.66
C ALA A 19 1.58 2.38 44.46
N ASP A 20 2.49 3.34 44.53
CA ASP A 20 2.74 4.28 43.44
C ASP A 20 3.36 3.59 42.21
N GLY A 21 4.29 2.64 42.44
CA GLY A 21 4.83 1.79 41.38
C GLY A 21 3.76 0.97 40.66
N LEU A 22 2.85 0.35 41.42
CA LEU A 22 1.71 -0.40 40.86
C LEU A 22 0.74 0.50 40.10
N ARG A 23 0.48 1.72 40.59
CA ARG A 23 -0.36 2.70 39.87
C ARG A 23 0.26 3.04 38.53
N ARG A 24 1.56 3.37 38.51
CA ARG A 24 2.29 3.69 37.28
C ARG A 24 2.35 2.51 36.30
N LEU A 25 2.51 1.28 36.78
CA LEU A 25 2.46 0.08 35.94
C LEU A 25 1.08 -0.11 35.29
N ARG A 26 -0.01 0.18 36.01
CA ARG A 26 -1.37 0.14 35.43
C ARG A 26 -1.58 1.21 34.37
N GLU A 27 -1.08 2.43 34.61
CA GLU A 27 -1.12 3.51 33.61
C GLU A 27 -0.36 3.14 32.34
N LEU A 28 0.87 2.63 32.49
CA LEU A 28 1.67 2.17 31.35
C LEU A 28 1.02 1.04 30.58
N ARG A 29 0.38 0.10 31.29
CA ARG A 29 -0.40 -0.97 30.64
C ARG A 29 -1.58 -0.40 29.85
N GLY A 30 -2.32 0.55 30.41
CA GLY A 30 -3.42 1.21 29.69
C GLY A 30 -2.95 1.90 28.42
N LEU A 31 -1.83 2.63 28.48
CA LEU A 31 -1.23 3.26 27.30
C LEU A 31 -0.76 2.23 26.26
N TYR A 32 -0.19 1.11 26.71
CA TYR A 32 0.24 0.02 25.83
C TYR A 32 -0.95 -0.63 25.12
N ASP A 33 -2.02 -0.93 25.85
CA ASP A 33 -3.23 -1.54 25.30
C ASP A 33 -3.86 -0.60 24.25
N GLN A 34 -3.97 0.70 24.57
CA GLN A 34 -4.45 1.72 23.63
C GLN A 34 -3.56 1.80 22.36
N ALA A 35 -2.24 1.89 22.52
CA ALA A 35 -1.32 1.98 21.39
C ALA A 35 -1.40 0.73 20.49
N THR A 36 -1.62 -0.44 21.10
CA THR A 36 -1.79 -1.70 20.36
C THR A 36 -3.08 -1.69 19.55
N GLU A 37 -4.20 -1.25 20.13
CA GLU A 37 -5.47 -1.11 19.43
C GLU A 37 -5.38 -0.10 18.26
N GLU A 38 -4.72 1.03 18.48
CA GLU A 38 -4.48 2.05 17.44
C GLU A 38 -3.63 1.50 16.28
N LEU A 39 -2.56 0.76 16.59
CA LEU A 39 -1.71 0.11 15.58
C LEU A 39 -2.49 -0.93 14.77
N GLU A 40 -3.30 -1.76 15.43
CA GLU A 40 -4.12 -2.74 14.74
C GLU A 40 -5.22 -2.11 13.89
N GLY A 41 -5.83 -1.02 14.39
CA GLY A 41 -6.76 -0.19 13.63
C GLY A 41 -6.10 0.41 12.39
N GLY A 42 -4.95 1.06 12.56
CA GLY A 42 -4.16 1.63 11.48
C GLY A 42 -3.74 0.58 10.44
N ARG A 43 -3.33 -0.63 10.87
CA ARG A 43 -3.00 -1.74 9.98
C ARG A 43 -4.19 -2.19 9.14
N ARG A 44 -5.40 -2.25 9.72
CA ARG A 44 -6.62 -2.63 8.99
C ARG A 44 -6.99 -1.57 7.95
N VAL A 45 -6.98 -0.29 8.34
CA VAL A 45 -7.25 0.83 7.44
C VAL A 45 -6.22 0.89 6.31
N GLY A 46 -4.94 0.73 6.63
CA GLY A 46 -3.86 0.70 5.64
C GLY A 46 -4.03 -0.43 4.62
N LYS A 47 -4.38 -1.65 5.07
CA LYS A 47 -4.67 -2.76 4.16
C LYS A 47 -5.86 -2.47 3.23
N ALA A 48 -6.94 -1.89 3.77
CA ALA A 48 -8.09 -1.52 2.96
C ALA A 48 -7.71 -0.47 1.90
N ARG A 49 -6.93 0.55 2.27
CA ARG A 49 -6.46 1.57 1.34
C ARG A 49 -5.54 1.02 0.25
N ILE A 50 -4.65 0.07 0.59
CA ILE A 50 -3.80 -0.60 -0.40
C ILE A 50 -4.65 -1.37 -1.40
N ALA A 51 -5.67 -2.11 -0.92
CA ALA A 51 -6.57 -2.86 -1.81
C ALA A 51 -7.33 -1.94 -2.78
N GLU A 52 -7.84 -0.81 -2.28
CA GLU A 52 -8.53 0.21 -3.09
C GLU A 52 -7.59 0.82 -4.15
N LEU A 53 -6.35 1.15 -3.78
CA LEU A 53 -5.36 1.67 -4.72
C LEU A 53 -4.97 0.63 -5.78
N GLN A 54 -4.88 -0.64 -5.40
CA GLN A 54 -4.61 -1.72 -6.35
C GLN A 54 -5.75 -1.86 -7.37
N GLU A 55 -7.00 -1.79 -6.93
CA GLU A 55 -8.17 -1.82 -7.81
C GLU A 55 -8.18 -0.64 -8.80
N GLN A 56 -7.81 0.56 -8.34
CA GLN A 56 -7.67 1.74 -9.20
C GLN A 56 -6.56 1.57 -10.24
N ILE A 57 -5.39 1.07 -9.82
CA ILE A 57 -4.26 0.79 -10.73
C ILE A 57 -4.66 -0.25 -11.77
N ASP A 58 -5.35 -1.32 -11.36
CA ASP A 58 -5.78 -2.38 -12.27
C ASP A 58 -6.79 -1.86 -13.30
N ALA A 59 -7.72 -0.99 -12.88
CA ALA A 59 -8.69 -0.34 -13.78
C ALA A 59 -8.02 0.63 -14.78
N GLU A 60 -7.07 1.45 -14.32
CA GLU A 60 -6.29 2.34 -15.20
C GLU A 60 -5.43 1.55 -16.19
N ASN A 61 -4.77 0.49 -15.73
CA ASN A 61 -3.99 -0.40 -16.59
C ASN A 61 -4.87 -1.06 -17.65
N ALA A 62 -6.06 -1.54 -17.29
CA ALA A 62 -7.00 -2.11 -18.26
C ALA A 62 -7.38 -1.09 -19.35
N THR A 63 -7.59 0.17 -18.96
CA THR A 63 -7.90 1.27 -19.89
C THR A 63 -6.73 1.57 -20.81
N LEU A 64 -5.50 1.65 -20.27
CA LEU A 64 -4.28 1.87 -21.06
C LEU A 64 -4.01 0.73 -22.03
N VAL A 65 -4.17 -0.52 -21.59
CA VAL A 65 -4.00 -1.69 -22.45
C VAL A 65 -5.02 -1.69 -23.60
N ALA A 66 -6.28 -1.34 -23.32
CA ALA A 66 -7.29 -1.19 -24.37
C ALA A 66 -6.89 -0.11 -25.38
N ALA A 67 -6.53 1.08 -24.91
CA ALA A 67 -6.11 2.19 -25.78
C ALA A 67 -4.87 1.85 -26.63
N VAL A 68 -3.87 1.16 -26.06
CA VAL A 68 -2.68 0.71 -26.79
C VAL A 68 -3.04 -0.34 -27.84
N ASN A 69 -3.93 -1.28 -27.52
CA ASN A 69 -4.38 -2.27 -28.48
C ASN A 69 -5.17 -1.63 -29.63
N ASP A 70 -6.09 -0.73 -29.33
CA ASP A 70 -6.88 -0.02 -30.33
C ASP A 70 -5.97 0.80 -31.26
N ALA A 71 -5.01 1.53 -30.71
CA ALA A 71 -4.01 2.27 -31.49
C ALA A 71 -3.13 1.35 -32.34
N ALA A 72 -2.76 0.16 -31.82
CA ALA A 72 -1.98 -0.82 -32.56
C ALA A 72 -2.77 -1.45 -33.72
N VAL A 73 -4.08 -1.66 -33.55
CA VAL A 73 -4.99 -2.12 -34.61
C VAL A 73 -5.13 -1.06 -35.69
N GLU A 74 -5.47 0.18 -35.31
CA GLU A 74 -5.61 1.31 -36.25
C GLU A 74 -4.34 1.53 -37.06
N PHE A 75 -3.17 1.48 -36.40
CA PHE A 75 -1.88 1.58 -37.06
C PHE A 75 -1.65 0.45 -38.09
N ASN A 76 -2.10 -0.77 -37.79
CA ASN A 76 -1.95 -1.92 -38.68
C ASN A 76 -2.87 -1.86 -39.89
N ASP A 77 -4.10 -1.43 -39.66
CA ASP A 77 -5.10 -1.26 -40.72
C ASP A 77 -4.63 -0.19 -41.71
N ALA A 78 -4.15 0.96 -41.22
CA ALA A 78 -3.56 2.01 -42.06
C ALA A 78 -2.30 1.52 -42.81
N SER A 79 -1.43 0.75 -42.15
CA SER A 79 -0.24 0.17 -42.79
C SER A 79 -0.62 -0.83 -43.90
N SER A 80 -1.67 -1.62 -43.70
CA SER A 80 -2.18 -2.58 -44.68
C SER A 80 -2.81 -1.86 -45.87
N GLU A 81 -3.62 -0.82 -45.63
CA GLU A 81 -4.21 0.00 -46.69
C GLU A 81 -3.14 0.62 -47.59
N LEU A 82 -2.06 1.16 -47.02
CA LEU A 82 -0.93 1.71 -47.78
C LEU A 82 -0.26 0.69 -48.72
N VAL A 83 -0.22 -0.58 -48.31
CA VAL A 83 0.28 -1.67 -49.14
C VAL A 83 -0.71 -2.01 -50.25
N GLU A 84 -2.00 -2.16 -49.93
CA GLU A 84 -3.05 -2.56 -50.87
C GLU A 84 -3.26 -1.52 -51.98
N THR A 85 -3.21 -0.24 -51.63
CA THR A 85 -3.33 0.88 -52.56
C THR A 85 -2.05 1.17 -53.35
N GLY A 86 -0.95 0.48 -53.02
CA GLY A 86 0.34 0.63 -53.70
C GLY A 86 1.12 1.90 -53.34
N PHE A 87 0.67 2.68 -52.36
CA PHE A 87 1.40 3.86 -51.86
C PHE A 87 2.69 3.49 -51.11
N ALA A 88 2.79 2.28 -50.56
CA ALA A 88 4.00 1.75 -49.95
C ALA A 88 4.22 0.26 -50.30
N THR A 89 5.47 -0.19 -50.27
CA THR A 89 5.78 -1.63 -50.43
C THR A 89 5.99 -2.28 -49.07
N PRO A 90 5.66 -3.58 -48.90
CA PRO A 90 5.92 -4.31 -47.66
C PRO A 90 7.39 -4.23 -47.21
N LYS A 91 8.32 -4.22 -48.15
CA LYS A 91 9.76 -4.11 -47.90
C LYS A 91 10.14 -2.73 -47.32
N ALA A 92 9.54 -1.66 -47.82
CA ALA A 92 9.79 -0.29 -47.33
C ALA A 92 9.23 -0.10 -45.91
N LEU A 93 8.02 -0.61 -45.64
CA LEU A 93 7.41 -0.54 -44.31
C LEU A 93 8.15 -1.42 -43.29
N ALA A 94 8.59 -2.62 -43.69
CA ALA A 94 9.40 -3.49 -42.84
C ALA A 94 10.75 -2.86 -42.44
N ALA A 95 11.40 -2.12 -43.36
CA ALA A 95 12.64 -1.40 -43.06
C ALA A 95 12.46 -0.27 -42.03
N MET A 96 11.24 0.25 -41.88
CA MET A 96 10.87 1.26 -40.87
C MET A 96 10.37 0.63 -39.56
N GLY A 97 10.43 -0.71 -39.43
CA GLY A 97 9.96 -1.42 -38.24
C GLY A 97 8.45 -1.68 -38.21
N LEU A 98 7.74 -1.41 -39.30
CA LEU A 98 6.27 -1.46 -39.36
C LEU A 98 5.72 -2.81 -39.91
N GLY A 99 6.62 -3.73 -40.28
CA GLY A 99 6.24 -5.02 -40.89
C GLY A 99 5.91 -6.15 -39.91
N THR A 100 5.94 -5.94 -38.59
CA THR A 100 6.00 -7.03 -37.59
C THR A 100 4.86 -7.09 -36.58
N LEU A 101 3.93 -6.13 -36.57
CA LEU A 101 2.74 -6.23 -35.71
C LEU A 101 1.76 -7.22 -36.37
N ARG A 102 1.64 -8.43 -35.81
CA ARG A 102 0.59 -9.38 -36.22
C ARG A 102 -0.72 -8.95 -35.57
N VAL A 103 -1.71 -8.53 -36.37
CA VAL A 103 -3.10 -8.50 -35.92
C VAL A 103 -3.50 -9.96 -35.62
N LYS A 104 -3.89 -10.25 -34.37
CA LYS A 104 -4.52 -11.53 -34.07
C LYS A 104 -5.84 -11.58 -34.84
N LYS A 105 -5.98 -12.57 -35.74
CA LYS A 105 -7.27 -12.95 -36.32
C LYS A 105 -8.21 -13.45 -35.25
#